data_AF-A0A520GRP0-F1
#
_entry.id   AF-A0A520GRP0-F1
#
_cell.length_a   1.000
_cell.length_b   1.000
_cell.length_c   1.000
_cell.angle_alpha   90.00
_cell.angle_beta   90.00
_cell.angle_gamma   90.00
#
_symmetry.space_group_name_H-M   'P 1'
#
loop_
_entity.id
_entity.type
_entity.pdbx_description
1 polymer ?
#
loop_
_entity_poly.entity_id
_entity_poly.type
_entity_poly.pdbx_seq_one_letter_code
_entity_poly.pdbx_strand_id
1 'polypeptide(L)'
;MPSEAEAKGVIASNAIITGFPILIESKSELTGFILIPISTGKAMTFIPIPIIDHFDVYKMKDELSSETFLIAHAKNAHKLPEHKKIKVAGVLKEFKLKKGEAEVGKKYLEINYFINKELI
;
A
#
# COMPACT_ATOMS: atom_id res chain seq x y z
N MET A 1 -8.49 6.13 19.88
CA MET A 1 -7.76 6.42 21.16
C MET A 1 -6.94 5.21 21.58
N PRO A 2 -5.93 5.32 22.47
CA PRO A 2 -5.17 4.15 22.93
C PRO A 2 -6.06 3.03 23.49
N SER A 3 -7.13 3.37 24.20
CA SER A 3 -8.14 2.43 24.71
C SER A 3 -8.86 1.63 23.63
N GLU A 4 -9.09 2.22 22.45
CA GLU A 4 -9.71 1.51 21.32
C GLU A 4 -8.71 0.66 20.57
N ALA A 5 -7.44 1.08 20.49
CA ALA A 5 -6.37 0.27 19.91
C ALA A 5 -6.11 -0.98 20.77
N GLU A 6 -6.13 -0.86 22.09
CA GLU A 6 -5.94 -1.99 23.01
C GLU A 6 -7.15 -2.95 22.97
N ALA A 7 -8.37 -2.40 22.95
CA ALA A 7 -9.58 -3.22 23.04
C ALA A 7 -10.04 -3.80 21.69
N LYS A 8 -9.74 -3.13 20.57
CA LYS A 8 -10.29 -3.46 19.24
C LYS A 8 -9.26 -3.42 18.12
N GLY A 9 -8.02 -3.03 18.42
CA GLY A 9 -6.97 -2.95 17.41
C GLY A 9 -6.59 -4.34 16.92
N VAL A 10 -6.45 -4.48 15.60
CA VAL A 10 -5.89 -5.68 14.99
C VAL A 10 -4.40 -5.45 14.82
N ILE A 11 -3.57 -6.37 15.33
CA ILE A 11 -2.12 -6.33 15.09
C ILE A 11 -1.88 -6.54 13.60
N ALA A 12 -1.44 -5.50 12.91
CA ALA A 12 -1.10 -5.57 11.50
C ALA A 12 0.38 -5.95 11.32
N SER A 13 0.68 -6.65 10.22
CA SER A 13 2.07 -7.01 9.89
C SER A 13 2.79 -5.79 9.31
N ASN A 14 3.77 -5.27 10.04
CA ASN A 14 4.61 -4.17 9.58
C ASN A 14 5.80 -4.73 8.81
N ALA A 15 6.21 -4.04 7.75
CA ALA A 15 7.41 -4.39 7.01
C ALA A 15 8.25 -3.16 6.67
N ILE A 16 9.56 -3.38 6.60
CA ILE A 16 10.55 -2.39 6.19
C ILE A 16 11.20 -2.92 4.91
N ILE A 17 11.14 -2.14 3.84
CA ILE A 17 11.72 -2.50 2.54
C ILE A 17 12.75 -1.45 2.15
N THR A 18 13.91 -1.89 1.66
CA THR A 18 14.94 -1.01 1.10
C THR A 18 15.08 -1.28 -0.39
N GLY A 19 15.24 -0.24 -1.19
CA GLY A 19 15.24 -0.41 -2.63
C GLY A 19 15.10 0.90 -3.38
N PHE A 20 14.79 0.78 -4.67
CA PHE A 20 14.65 1.91 -5.58
C PHE A 20 13.18 2.01 -6.05
N PRO A 21 12.46 3.09 -5.71
CA PRO A 21 11.08 3.26 -6.11
C PRO A 21 11.03 3.70 -7.57
N ILE A 22 10.16 3.07 -8.34
CA ILE A 22 9.84 3.45 -9.72
C ILE A 22 8.34 3.72 -9.75
N LEU A 23 7.95 4.96 -10.06
CA LEU A 23 6.54 5.32 -10.11
C LEU A 23 5.89 4.52 -11.24
N ILE A 24 4.87 3.74 -10.90
CA ILE A 24 4.10 2.97 -11.85
C ILE A 24 2.65 3.42 -11.72
N GLU A 25 2.39 4.61 -12.23
CA GLU A 25 1.03 5.07 -12.46
C GLU A 25 0.41 4.20 -13.57
N SER A 26 -0.10 3.03 -13.18
CA SER A 26 -0.74 2.11 -14.10
C SER A 26 -2.13 2.64 -14.41
N LYS A 27 -2.23 3.36 -15.53
CA LYS A 27 -3.50 3.48 -16.25
C LYS A 27 -4.01 2.06 -16.52
N SER A 28 -5.05 1.66 -15.78
CA SER A 28 -6.00 0.58 -16.11
C SER A 28 -5.72 -0.88 -15.69
N GLU A 29 -4.60 -1.26 -15.06
CA GLU A 29 -4.38 -2.69 -14.69
C GLU A 29 -4.38 -3.00 -13.18
N LEU A 30 -4.38 -1.99 -12.30
CA LEU A 30 -4.53 -2.21 -10.86
C LEU A 30 -6.02 -2.26 -10.47
N THR A 31 -6.66 -3.39 -10.80
CA THR A 31 -8.09 -3.68 -10.50
C THR A 31 -8.30 -4.19 -9.06
N GLY A 32 -7.71 -3.48 -8.08
CA GLY A 32 -7.86 -3.76 -6.65
C GLY A 32 -8.71 -2.73 -5.94
N PHE A 33 -9.54 -3.17 -4.98
CA PHE A 33 -10.41 -2.30 -4.20
C PHE A 33 -10.13 -2.44 -2.71
N ILE A 34 -10.17 -1.32 -1.98
CA ILE A 34 -10.30 -1.28 -0.53
C ILE A 34 -11.79 -1.26 -0.20
N LEU A 35 -12.24 -2.15 0.69
CA LEU A 35 -13.62 -2.15 1.18
C LEU A 35 -13.72 -1.23 2.39
N ILE A 36 -14.37 -0.08 2.24
CA ILE A 36 -14.63 0.83 3.34
C ILE A 36 -16.03 0.52 3.91
N PRO A 37 -16.15 0.23 5.22
CA PRO A 37 -17.45 0.08 5.86
C PRO A 37 -18.10 1.46 6.07
N ILE A 38 -19.36 1.58 5.69
CA ILE A 38 -20.19 2.76 5.93
C ILE A 38 -21.46 2.30 6.64
N SER A 39 -21.77 2.97 7.75
CA SER A 39 -23.01 2.75 8.49
C SER A 39 -24.09 3.69 7.94
N THR A 40 -25.14 3.12 7.35
CA THR A 40 -26.33 3.86 6.92
C THR A 40 -27.50 3.42 7.79
N GLY A 41 -27.74 4.14 8.88
CA GLY A 41 -28.74 3.76 9.89
C GLY A 41 -28.35 2.48 10.63
N LYS A 42 -29.18 1.42 10.50
CA LYS A 42 -28.94 0.10 11.12
C LYS A 42 -28.19 -0.90 10.21
N ALA A 43 -27.89 -0.54 8.96
CA ALA A 43 -27.22 -1.41 8.00
C ALA A 43 -25.74 -1.06 7.84
N MET A 44 -24.90 -2.09 7.75
CA MET A 44 -23.50 -1.95 7.32
C MET A 44 -23.41 -2.18 5.81
N THR A 45 -22.87 -1.22 5.08
CA THR A 45 -22.60 -1.34 3.64
C THR A 45 -21.09 -1.22 3.41
N PHE A 46 -20.55 -2.00 2.48
CA PHE A 46 -19.16 -1.88 2.07
C PHE A 46 -19.07 -1.24 0.70
N ILE A 47 -18.34 -0.13 0.59
CA ILE A 47 -18.07 0.51 -0.69
C ILE A 47 -16.68 0.10 -1.16
N PRO A 48 -16.54 -0.50 -2.36
CA PRO A 48 -15.24 -0.76 -2.96
C PRO A 48 -14.65 0.54 -3.52
N ILE A 49 -13.48 0.92 -3.04
CA ILE A 49 -12.74 2.08 -3.55
C ILE A 49 -11.46 1.63 -4.24
N PRO A 50 -11.21 2.02 -5.51
CA PRO A 50 -9.96 1.70 -6.20
C PRO A 50 -8.75 2.22 -5.43
N ILE A 51 -7.71 1.39 -5.31
CA ILE A 51 -6.48 1.77 -4.59
C ILE A 51 -5.80 2.98 -5.26
N ILE A 52 -5.87 3.07 -6.59
CA ILE A 52 -5.25 4.15 -7.38
C ILE A 52 -5.84 5.53 -7.12
N ASP A 53 -7.02 5.64 -6.48
CA ASP A 53 -7.66 6.93 -6.23
C ASP A 53 -7.01 7.66 -5.05
N HIS A 54 -6.39 6.92 -4.12
CA HIS A 54 -5.81 7.47 -2.89
C HIS A 54 -4.28 7.46 -2.85
N PHE A 55 -3.64 6.61 -3.65
CA PHE A 55 -2.20 6.37 -3.57
C PHE A 55 -1.49 6.51 -4.92
N ASP A 56 -0.29 7.08 -4.88
CA ASP A 56 0.73 6.86 -5.90
C ASP A 56 1.32 5.46 -5.68
N VAL A 57 1.32 4.64 -6.73
CA VAL A 57 1.81 3.26 -6.65
C VAL A 57 3.20 3.19 -7.26
N TYR A 58 4.12 2.54 -6.56
CA TYR A 58 5.49 2.33 -7.00
C TYR A 58 5.83 0.84 -7.02
N LYS A 59 6.72 0.46 -7.95
CA LYS A 59 7.47 -0.79 -7.85
C LYS A 59 8.74 -0.49 -7.09
N MET A 60 8.95 -1.21 -6.00
CA MET A 60 10.17 -1.19 -5.23
C MET A 60 11.04 -2.36 -5.69
N LYS A 61 12.17 -2.07 -6.31
CA LYS A 61 13.15 -3.09 -6.68
C LYS A 61 14.08 -3.34 -5.50
N ASP A 62 14.10 -4.58 -5.02
CA ASP A 62 15.04 -5.03 -3.99
C ASP A 62 16.47 -5.14 -4.56
N GLU A 63 17.46 -4.82 -3.75
CA GLU A 63 18.87 -4.82 -4.16
C GLU A 63 19.48 -6.24 -4.18
N LEU A 64 19.03 -7.12 -3.28
CA LEU A 64 19.62 -8.44 -3.07
C LEU A 64 18.99 -9.49 -3.98
N SER A 65 17.65 -9.50 -4.08
CA SER A 65 16.92 -10.52 -4.83
C SER A 65 16.57 -10.09 -6.26
N SER A 66 16.70 -8.80 -6.58
CA SER A 66 16.13 -8.20 -7.81
C SER A 66 14.62 -8.39 -7.97
N GLU A 67 13.93 -8.91 -6.94
CA GLU A 67 12.48 -9.00 -6.94
C GLU A 67 11.86 -7.61 -6.82
N THR A 68 10.62 -7.51 -7.30
CA THR A 68 9.87 -6.26 -7.23
C THR A 68 8.66 -6.44 -6.34
N PHE A 69 8.49 -5.48 -5.42
CA PHE A 69 7.35 -5.44 -4.52
C PHE A 69 6.54 -4.16 -4.73
N LEU A 70 5.22 -4.23 -4.57
CA LEU A 70 4.35 -3.08 -4.72
C LEU A 70 4.29 -2.28 -3.42
N ILE A 71 4.50 -0.97 -3.53
CA ILE A 71 4.35 -0.04 -2.42
C ILE A 71 3.39 1.08 -2.84
N ALA A 72 2.54 1.51 -1.90
CA ALA A 72 1.54 2.54 -2.08
C ALA A 72 1.85 3.71 -1.17
N HIS A 73 1.97 4.91 -1.74
CA HIS A 73 2.29 6.15 -1.03
C HIS A 73 1.14 7.14 -1.20
N ALA A 74 0.71 7.82 -0.15
CA ALA A 74 -0.47 8.67 -0.24
C ALA A 74 -0.26 9.85 -1.22
N LYS A 75 -1.22 10.10 -2.13
CA LYS A 75 -1.10 11.16 -3.16
C LYS A 75 -0.99 12.58 -2.60
N ASN A 76 -1.49 12.79 -1.38
CA ASN A 76 -1.43 14.07 -0.70
C ASN A 76 -0.08 14.30 0.03
N ALA A 77 0.84 13.34 -0.01
CA ALA A 77 2.21 13.50 0.47
C ALA A 77 3.17 13.87 -0.69
N HIS A 78 4.38 14.30 -0.35
CA HIS A 78 5.44 14.50 -1.34
C HIS A 78 5.78 13.18 -2.02
N LYS A 79 5.94 13.20 -3.36
CA LYS A 79 6.33 12.02 -4.14
C LYS A 79 7.61 11.39 -3.60
N LEU A 80 7.69 10.05 -3.69
CA LEU A 80 8.93 9.35 -3.38
C LEU A 80 10.02 9.73 -4.40
N PRO A 81 11.30 9.87 -3.97
CA PRO A 81 12.39 10.20 -4.87
C PRO A 81 12.70 9.01 -5.78
N GLU A 82 12.28 9.10 -7.03
CA GLU A 82 12.52 8.06 -8.03
C GLU A 82 14.01 7.83 -8.26
N HIS A 83 14.37 6.58 -8.55
CA HIS A 83 15.74 6.14 -8.81
C HIS A 83 16.75 6.38 -7.67
N LYS A 84 16.30 6.84 -6.49
CA LYS A 84 17.14 6.91 -5.28
C LYS A 84 16.89 5.73 -4.37
N LYS A 85 17.95 5.28 -3.70
CA LYS A 85 17.83 4.24 -2.68
C LYS A 85 17.15 4.82 -1.44
N ILE A 86 15.98 4.28 -1.11
CA ILE A 86 15.24 4.65 0.09
C ILE A 86 14.94 3.42 0.93
N LYS A 87 14.69 3.66 2.22
CA LYS A 87 14.08 2.68 3.11
C LYS A 87 12.67 3.16 3.43
N VAL A 88 11.68 2.31 3.19
CA VAL A 88 10.26 2.56 3.45
C VAL A 88 9.78 1.66 4.57
N ALA A 89 8.91 2.20 5.43
CA ALA A 89 8.26 1.48 6.51
C ALA A 89 6.74 1.64 6.38
N GLY A 90 6.01 0.55 6.58
CA GLY A 90 4.58 0.55 6.34
C GLY A 90 3.89 -0.71 6.84
N VAL A 91 2.62 -0.83 6.47
CA VAL A 91 1.75 -1.95 6.83
C VAL A 91 1.51 -2.81 5.61
N LEU A 92 1.74 -4.11 5.72
CA LEU A 92 1.41 -5.07 4.68
C LEU A 92 -0.12 -5.21 4.58
N LYS A 93 -0.62 -5.02 3.38
CA LYS A 93 -2.04 -5.16 3.05
C LYS A 93 -2.21 -6.09 1.86
N GLU A 94 -3.40 -6.62 1.72
CA GLU A 94 -3.80 -7.46 0.59
C GLU A 94 -4.84 -6.75 -0.25
N PHE A 95 -4.79 -6.95 -1.56
CA PHE A 95 -5.85 -6.58 -2.47
C PHE A 95 -6.23 -7.76 -3.34
N LYS A 96 -7.51 -7.82 -3.69
CA LYS A 96 -8.05 -8.80 -4.62
C LYS A 96 -7.95 -8.23 -6.03
N LEU A 97 -7.30 -8.97 -6.92
CA LEU A 97 -7.33 -8.67 -8.35
C LEU A 97 -8.54 -9.33 -9.00
N LYS A 98 -9.32 -8.57 -9.78
CA LYS A 98 -10.22 -9.17 -10.78
C LYS A 98 -9.39 -9.53 -12.01
N LYS A 99 -8.99 -10.80 -12.14
CA LYS A 99 -8.39 -11.34 -13.37
C LYS A 99 -9.07 -12.66 -13.72
N GLY A 100 -10.17 -12.62 -14.49
CA GLY A 100 -10.99 -13.79 -14.80
C GLY A 100 -11.85 -14.26 -13.62
N GLU A 101 -12.18 -15.56 -13.56
CA GLU A 101 -13.04 -16.19 -12.54
C GLU A 101 -12.33 -16.48 -11.20
N ALA A 102 -11.02 -16.28 -11.09
CA ALA A 102 -10.25 -16.57 -9.87
C ALA A 102 -9.74 -15.28 -9.20
N GLU A 103 -10.07 -15.09 -7.91
CA GLU A 103 -9.52 -14.02 -7.08
C GLU A 103 -8.09 -14.41 -6.63
N VAL A 104 -7.07 -13.74 -7.16
CA VAL A 104 -5.70 -13.87 -6.65
C VAL A 104 -5.40 -12.70 -5.71
N GLY A 105 -5.24 -13.01 -4.42
CA GLY A 105 -4.78 -12.04 -3.43
C GLY A 105 -3.31 -11.68 -3.67
N LYS A 106 -3.02 -10.38 -3.80
CA LYS A 106 -1.65 -9.87 -3.84
C LYS A 106 -1.37 -8.96 -2.66
N LYS A 107 -0.16 -9.05 -2.13
CA LYS A 107 0.34 -8.20 -1.05
C LYS A 107 0.97 -6.92 -1.60
N TYR A 108 0.83 -5.83 -0.85
CA TYR A 108 1.52 -4.55 -1.07
C TYR A 108 1.83 -3.90 0.29
N LEU A 109 2.74 -2.93 0.29
CA LEU A 109 3.06 -2.14 1.48
C LEU A 109 2.39 -0.78 1.36
N GLU A 110 1.48 -0.45 2.28
CA GLU A 110 1.03 0.94 2.46
C GLU A 110 2.08 1.67 3.30
N ILE A 111 2.71 2.69 2.70
CA ILE A 111 3.83 3.39 3.30
C ILE A 111 3.33 4.43 4.28
N ASN A 112 3.88 4.41 5.49
CA ASN A 112 3.66 5.44 6.49
C ASN A 112 4.87 6.39 6.60
N TYR A 113 6.07 5.89 6.27
CA TYR A 113 7.30 6.64 6.44
C TYR A 113 8.39 6.17 5.45
N PHE A 114 9.26 7.09 5.05
CA PHE A 114 10.45 6.76 4.27
C PHE A 114 11.64 7.64 4.68
N ILE A 115 12.85 7.11 4.49
CA ILE A 115 14.10 7.85 4.62
C ILE A 115 14.95 7.71 3.37
N ASN A 116 15.56 8.83 2.98
CA ASN A 116 16.58 8.85 1.95
C ASN A 116 17.90 8.37 2.55
N LYS A 117 18.59 7.46 1.85
CA LYS A 117 19.90 6.96 2.31
C LYS A 117 21.08 7.86 1.91
N GLU A 118 20.83 9.08 1.42
CA GLU A 118 21.84 10.10 1.15
C GLU A 118 22.01 11.00 2.39
N LEU A 119 22.60 10.47 3.47
CA LEU A 119 23.20 11.25 4.59
C LEU A 119 23.66 10.27 5.67
N ILE A 120 24.86 9.71 5.52
CA ILE A 120 25.96 9.67 6.51
C ILE A 120 27.26 9.63 5.72
#